data_AF-A0A950ANG0-F1
#
_entry.id   AF-A0A950ANG0-F1
#
_cell.length_a   1.000
_cell.length_b   1.000
_cell.length_c   1.000
_cell.angle_alpha   90.00
_cell.angle_beta   90.00
_cell.angle_gamma   90.00
#
_symmetry.space_group_name_H-M   'P 1'
#
loop_
_entity.id
_entity.type
_entity.pdbx_description
1 polymer ?
#
loop_
_entity_poly.entity_id
_entity_poly.type
_entity_poly.pdbx_seq_one_letter_code
_entity_poly.pdbx_strand_id
1 'polypeptide(L)'
;DGAIVLVRTGWGRSWPDKARYLGSDTPGDAAHLHFPGISREAAEWLARQRKVYGVGIDTASLDHGPSRDFIAHQVLNGAGIYGLENVANLGQLPESGATLIALPMKIQGGSGAPTRVIAILPSRP
;
A
#
# COMPACT_ATOMS: atom_id res chain seq x y z
N ASP A 1 7.02 3.53 -16.47
CA ASP A 1 5.58 3.52 -16.79
C ASP A 1 5.05 2.11 -16.85
N GLY A 2 3.77 1.91 -16.54
CA GLY A 2 3.10 0.60 -16.54
C GLY A 2 3.52 -0.36 -15.43
N ALA A 3 4.11 0.16 -14.34
CA ALA A 3 4.53 -0.64 -13.20
C ALA A 3 3.64 -0.40 -11.97
N ILE A 4 3.67 -1.34 -11.02
CA ILE A 4 3.19 -1.15 -9.66
C ILE A 4 4.39 -0.73 -8.81
N VAL A 5 4.25 0.34 -8.02
CA VAL A 5 5.30 0.78 -7.09
C VAL A 5 5.01 0.21 -5.71
N LEU A 6 5.97 -0.49 -5.11
CA LEU A 6 5.85 -1.02 -3.75
C LEU A 6 6.72 -0.22 -2.79
N VAL A 7 6.08 0.35 -1.78
CA VAL A 7 6.72 1.12 -0.71
C VAL A 7 7.02 0.17 0.44
N ARG A 8 8.28 -0.24 0.56
CA ARG A 8 8.76 -1.07 1.67
C ARG A 8 9.19 -0.19 2.83
N THR A 9 8.39 -0.14 3.89
CA THR A 9 8.75 0.51 5.16
C THR A 9 9.39 -0.47 6.15
N GLY A 10 9.20 -1.77 5.92
CA GLY A 10 9.55 -2.85 6.83
C GLY A 10 8.53 -3.02 7.96
N TRP A 11 7.47 -2.22 8.01
CA TRP A 11 6.48 -2.20 9.09
C TRP A 11 5.66 -3.50 9.19
N GLY A 12 5.54 -4.23 8.08
CA GLY A 12 4.89 -5.53 8.06
C GLY A 12 5.47 -6.54 9.06
N ARG A 13 6.71 -6.34 9.55
CA ARG A 13 7.31 -7.16 10.61
C ARG A 13 6.59 -7.09 11.97
N SER A 14 5.79 -6.05 12.19
CA SER A 14 5.00 -5.90 13.41
C SER A 14 3.75 -6.78 13.43
N TRP A 15 3.33 -7.31 12.28
CA TRP A 15 2.23 -8.27 12.20
C TRP A 15 2.61 -9.62 12.84
N PRO A 16 1.71 -10.32 13.56
CA PRO A 16 0.29 -10.02 13.80
C PRO A 16 0.01 -9.25 15.10
N ASP A 17 1.01 -8.70 15.78
CA ASP A 17 0.80 -7.91 17.00
C ASP A 17 0.05 -6.62 16.65
N LYS A 18 -1.24 -6.57 16.96
CA LYS A 18 -2.13 -5.46 16.60
C LYS A 18 -1.66 -4.14 17.21
N ALA A 19 -1.31 -4.13 18.50
CA ALA A 19 -0.88 -2.91 19.18
C ALA A 19 0.40 -2.37 18.55
N ARG A 20 1.35 -3.25 18.22
CA ARG A 20 2.60 -2.86 17.56
C ARG A 20 2.40 -2.46 16.09
N TYR A 21 1.51 -3.14 15.37
CA TYR A 21 1.27 -2.91 13.95
C TYR A 21 0.46 -1.63 13.71
N LEU A 22 -0.53 -1.37 14.54
CA LEU A 22 -1.40 -0.21 14.40
C LEU A 22 -0.94 0.98 15.26
N GLY A 23 -0.03 0.79 16.22
CA GLY A 23 0.34 1.81 17.21
C GLY A 23 -0.63 1.91 18.40
N SER A 24 -1.82 1.32 18.28
CA SER A 24 -2.84 1.19 19.32
C SER A 24 -3.72 -0.03 19.00
N ASP A 25 -4.19 -0.75 20.02
CA ASP A 25 -5.20 -1.79 19.87
C ASP A 25 -6.60 -1.35 20.32
N THR A 26 -6.72 -0.10 20.80
CA THR A 26 -7.96 0.49 21.32
C THR A 26 -9.03 0.54 20.21
N PRO A 27 -10.16 -0.18 20.37
CA PRO A 27 -11.20 -0.22 19.34
C PRO A 27 -11.79 1.16 19.04
N GLY A 28 -11.95 1.48 17.76
CA GLY A 28 -12.58 2.72 17.30
C GLY A 28 -11.70 3.98 17.40
N ASP A 29 -10.48 3.86 17.90
CA ASP A 29 -9.59 4.99 18.12
C ASP A 29 -8.58 5.17 16.97
N ALA A 30 -9.08 5.68 15.84
CA ALA A 30 -8.23 5.97 14.69
C ALA A 30 -7.21 7.10 14.95
N ALA A 31 -7.46 7.96 15.93
CA ALA A 31 -6.61 9.13 16.20
C ALA A 31 -5.24 8.76 16.80
N HIS A 32 -5.14 7.59 17.44
CA HIS A 32 -3.91 7.09 18.04
C HIS A 32 -3.24 5.97 17.23
N LEU A 33 -3.71 5.72 16.01
CA LEU A 33 -2.97 4.86 15.09
C LEU A 33 -1.62 5.49 14.77
N HIS A 34 -0.55 4.70 14.72
CA HIS A 34 0.79 5.20 14.49
C HIS A 34 1.63 4.22 13.68
N PHE A 35 1.66 4.44 12.36
CA PHE A 35 2.44 3.69 11.39
C PHE A 35 2.81 4.62 10.21
N PRO A 36 3.88 4.33 9.45
CA PRO A 36 4.32 5.18 8.35
C PRO A 36 3.33 5.17 7.18
N GLY A 37 3.45 6.15 6.29
CA GLY A 37 2.67 6.24 5.05
C GLY A 37 3.39 7.09 4.01
N ILE A 38 2.71 7.38 2.91
CA ILE A 38 3.21 8.14 1.77
C ILE A 38 2.89 9.61 1.98
N SER A 39 3.89 10.49 1.77
CA SER A 39 3.65 11.94 1.86
C SER A 39 2.84 12.45 0.67
N ARG A 40 2.21 13.62 0.82
CA ARG A 40 1.54 14.32 -0.28
C ARG A 40 2.46 14.49 -1.48
N GLU A 41 3.68 14.94 -1.25
CA GLU A 41 4.66 15.25 -2.30
C GLU A 41 5.04 14.00 -3.09
N ALA A 42 5.23 12.87 -2.40
CA ALA A 42 5.52 11.59 -3.04
C ALA A 42 4.32 11.09 -3.87
N ALA A 43 3.11 11.20 -3.34
CA ALA A 43 1.88 10.84 -4.06
C ALA A 43 1.68 11.72 -5.31
N GLU A 44 1.84 13.04 -5.18
CA GLU A 44 1.70 13.98 -6.29
C GLU A 44 2.78 13.76 -7.35
N TRP A 45 4.01 13.45 -6.94
CA TRP A 45 5.08 13.13 -7.85
C TRP A 45 4.78 11.85 -8.64
N LEU A 46 4.33 10.79 -7.97
CA LEU A 46 3.94 9.54 -8.64
C LEU A 46 2.80 9.77 -9.63
N ALA A 47 1.77 10.54 -9.23
CA ALA A 47 0.62 10.82 -10.08
C ALA A 47 0.94 11.69 -11.30
N ARG A 48 1.85 12.67 -11.15
CA ARG A 48 2.14 13.64 -12.22
C ARG A 48 3.31 13.23 -13.10
N GLN A 49 4.32 12.58 -12.53
CA GLN A 49 5.60 12.33 -13.18
C GLN A 49 5.76 10.90 -13.69
N ARG A 50 4.86 9.98 -13.32
CA ARG A 50 4.93 8.58 -13.72
C ARG A 50 3.54 8.08 -14.10
N LYS A 51 3.49 7.11 -15.02
CA LYS A 51 2.23 6.40 -15.35
C LYS A 51 2.23 5.04 -14.67
N VAL A 52 2.15 5.03 -13.34
CA VAL A 52 2.07 3.78 -12.56
C VAL A 52 0.64 3.25 -12.57
N TYR A 53 0.48 1.93 -12.53
CA TYR A 53 -0.86 1.34 -12.41
C TYR A 53 -1.39 1.41 -10.99
N GLY A 54 -0.52 1.23 -10.00
CA GLY A 54 -0.89 1.23 -8.60
C GLY A 54 0.30 1.44 -7.67
N VAL A 55 -0.03 1.68 -6.41
CA VAL A 55 0.93 1.79 -5.31
C VAL A 55 0.56 0.81 -4.21
N GLY A 56 1.52 -0.01 -3.79
CA GLY A 56 1.37 -0.91 -2.65
C GLY A 56 2.26 -0.52 -1.48
N ILE A 57 1.83 -0.79 -0.25
CA ILE A 57 2.59 -0.52 0.98
C ILE A 57 2.41 -1.65 2.00
N ASP A 58 3.40 -1.87 2.87
CA ASP A 58 3.37 -2.88 3.93
C ASP A 58 2.75 -2.41 5.26
N THR A 59 1.94 -1.34 5.22
CA THR A 59 1.20 -0.75 6.34
C THR A 59 -0.31 -0.87 6.16
N ALA A 60 -1.06 -0.55 7.21
CA ALA A 60 -2.53 -0.64 7.24
C ALA A 60 -3.23 0.41 6.37
N SER A 61 -2.51 1.44 5.93
CA SER A 61 -3.01 2.47 5.00
C SER A 61 -1.87 3.00 4.12
N LEU A 62 -2.21 3.53 2.93
CA LEU A 62 -1.28 4.35 2.13
C LEU A 62 -0.88 5.64 2.86
N ASP A 63 -1.76 6.16 3.71
CA ASP A 63 -1.51 7.31 4.56
C ASP A 63 -0.95 6.90 5.92
N HIS A 64 -0.22 7.81 6.57
CA HIS A 64 0.28 7.59 7.93
C HIS A 64 -0.87 7.43 8.93
N GLY A 65 -0.64 6.66 10.01
CA GLY A 65 -1.69 6.27 10.96
C GLY A 65 -2.58 7.42 11.47
N PRO A 66 -2.01 8.52 11.98
CA PRO A 66 -2.80 9.66 12.47
C PRO A 66 -3.51 10.50 11.38
N SER A 67 -3.37 10.16 10.10
CA SER A 67 -3.96 10.93 9.00
C SER A 67 -5.48 11.03 9.15
N ARG A 68 -6.00 12.23 8.94
CA ARG A 68 -7.44 12.51 8.93
C ARG A 68 -7.96 12.92 7.56
N ASP A 69 -7.07 13.36 6.69
CA ASP A 69 -7.37 13.81 5.34
C ASP A 69 -7.13 12.72 4.29
N PHE A 70 -6.37 11.67 4.58
CA PHE A 70 -6.06 10.59 3.65
C PHE A 70 -5.55 11.12 2.30
N ILE A 71 -4.59 12.04 2.37
CA ILE A 71 -4.18 12.78 1.19
C ILE A 71 -3.51 11.90 0.12
N ALA A 72 -2.76 10.87 0.51
CA ALA A 72 -2.16 9.95 -0.44
C ALA A 72 -3.26 9.21 -1.22
N HIS A 73 -4.32 8.75 -0.54
CA HIS A 73 -5.50 8.19 -1.21
C HIS A 73 -6.13 9.16 -2.18
N GLN A 74 -6.42 10.40 -1.74
CA GLN A 74 -7.09 11.39 -2.60
C GLN A 74 -6.29 11.65 -3.88
N VAL A 75 -4.98 11.86 -3.76
CA VAL A 75 -4.10 12.16 -4.89
C VAL A 75 -3.97 10.96 -5.84
N LEU A 76 -3.71 9.76 -5.31
CA LEU A 76 -3.49 8.57 -6.12
C LEU A 76 -4.79 8.09 -6.79
N ASN A 77 -5.87 7.94 -6.03
CA ASN A 77 -7.16 7.49 -6.56
C ASN A 77 -7.76 8.52 -7.51
N GLY A 78 -7.59 9.81 -7.23
CA GLY A 78 -8.01 10.91 -8.12
C GLY A 78 -7.30 10.89 -9.47
N ALA A 79 -6.10 10.31 -9.54
CA ALA A 79 -5.35 10.08 -10.78
C ALA A 79 -5.62 8.70 -11.41
N GLY A 80 -6.55 7.91 -10.88
CA GLY A 80 -6.85 6.55 -11.36
C GLY A 80 -5.79 5.50 -10.99
N ILE A 81 -4.93 5.80 -10.02
CA ILE A 81 -3.89 4.89 -9.51
C ILE A 81 -4.45 4.15 -8.29
N TYR A 82 -4.51 2.82 -8.35
CA TYR A 82 -5.08 2.02 -7.26
C TYR A 82 -4.08 1.78 -6.10
N GLY A 83 -4.63 1.51 -4.91
CA GLY A 83 -3.87 1.15 -3.71
C GLY A 83 -3.81 -0.36 -3.43
N LEU A 84 -2.71 -0.82 -2.85
CA LEU A 84 -2.60 -2.12 -2.17
C LEU A 84 -2.06 -1.90 -0.75
N GLU A 85 -2.82 -2.30 0.26
CA GLU A 85 -2.45 -2.13 1.66
C GLU A 85 -2.14 -3.48 2.30
N ASN A 86 -1.43 -3.45 3.43
CA ASN A 86 -1.03 -4.64 4.17
C ASN A 86 -0.24 -5.64 3.29
N VAL A 87 0.57 -5.15 2.33
CA VAL A 87 1.30 -6.03 1.42
C VAL A 87 2.46 -6.71 2.15
N ALA A 88 2.35 -8.01 2.37
CA ALA A 88 3.36 -8.79 3.07
C ALA A 88 4.60 -9.07 2.20
N ASN A 89 5.70 -9.44 2.85
CA ASN A 89 6.92 -10.00 2.22
C ASN A 89 7.62 -9.11 1.19
N LEU A 90 7.43 -7.79 1.22
CA LEU A 90 8.12 -6.86 0.31
C LEU A 90 9.65 -6.97 0.37
N GLY A 91 10.21 -7.40 1.51
CA GLY A 91 11.65 -7.63 1.66
C GLY A 91 12.20 -8.83 0.89
N GLN A 92 11.35 -9.67 0.30
CA GLN A 92 11.74 -10.82 -0.53
C GLN A 92 11.74 -10.50 -2.03
N LEU A 93 11.32 -9.29 -2.42
CA LEU A 93 11.27 -8.87 -3.81
C LEU A 93 12.59 -8.20 -4.23
N PRO A 94 13.03 -8.39 -5.49
CA PRO A 94 14.07 -7.56 -6.06
C PRO A 94 13.57 -6.11 -6.22
N GLU A 95 14.49 -5.16 -6.37
CA GLU A 95 14.16 -3.74 -6.58
C GLU A 95 13.30 -3.52 -7.84
N SER A 96 13.45 -4.38 -8.84
CA SER A 96 12.63 -4.36 -10.06
C SER A 96 12.61 -5.74 -10.75
N GLY A 97 11.72 -5.89 -11.73
CA GLY A 97 11.60 -7.09 -12.56
C GLY A 97 10.61 -8.15 -12.07
N ALA A 98 10.09 -8.03 -10.85
CA ALA A 98 9.00 -8.88 -10.38
C ALA A 98 7.68 -8.54 -11.09
N THR A 99 6.91 -9.57 -11.44
CA THR A 99 5.54 -9.41 -11.94
C THR A 99 4.55 -9.60 -10.79
N LEU A 100 3.73 -8.60 -10.52
CA LEU A 100 2.67 -8.68 -9.51
C LEU A 100 1.35 -9.12 -10.11
N ILE A 101 0.66 -10.01 -9.42
CA ILE A 101 -0.70 -10.44 -9.68
C ILE A 101 -1.53 -10.07 -8.45
N ALA A 102 -2.49 -9.17 -8.62
CA ALA A 102 -3.46 -8.79 -7.60
C ALA A 102 -4.86 -8.90 -8.21
N LEU A 103 -5.66 -9.84 -7.71
CA LEU A 103 -7.00 -10.16 -8.20
C LEU A 103 -8.01 -9.93 -7.07
N PRO A 104 -8.50 -8.69 -6.87
CA PRO A 104 -9.48 -8.40 -5.85
C PRO A 104 -10.79 -9.15 -6.10
N MET A 105 -11.50 -9.48 -5.02
CA MET A 105 -12.84 -10.07 -5.14
C MET A 105 -13.76 -9.14 -5.95
N LYS A 106 -14.54 -9.71 -6.87
CA LYS A 106 -15.45 -8.96 -7.74
C LYS A 106 -16.75 -8.62 -7.00
N ILE A 107 -16.68 -7.62 -6.11
CA ILE A 107 -17.81 -7.12 -5.33
C ILE A 107 -18.61 -6.12 -6.17
N GLN A 108 -19.93 -6.31 -6.28
CA GLN A 108 -20.81 -5.40 -7.01
C GLN A 108 -20.79 -4.01 -6.38
N GLY A 109 -20.38 -2.98 -7.15
CA GLY A 109 -20.25 -1.61 -6.66
C GLY A 109 -19.13 -1.41 -5.61
N GLY A 110 -18.21 -2.36 -5.47
CA GLY A 110 -17.15 -2.30 -4.48
C GLY A 110 -16.14 -1.18 -4.77
N SER A 111 -15.81 -0.39 -3.75
CA SER A 111 -14.71 0.58 -3.78
C SER A 111 -13.33 -0.06 -3.60
N GLY A 112 -13.30 -1.29 -3.10
CA GLY A 112 -12.11 -2.11 -2.89
C GLY A 112 -12.51 -3.52 -2.43
N ALA A 113 -11.55 -4.44 -2.38
CA ALA A 113 -11.77 -5.78 -1.84
C ALA A 113 -10.45 -6.42 -1.38
N PRO A 114 -10.50 -7.35 -0.41
CA PRO A 114 -9.39 -8.25 -0.15
C PRO A 114 -8.92 -8.97 -1.41
N THR A 115 -7.62 -9.18 -1.52
CA THR A 115 -6.97 -9.82 -2.66
C THR A 115 -5.83 -10.71 -2.18
N ARG A 116 -5.59 -11.81 -2.92
CA ARG A 116 -4.35 -12.57 -2.78
C ARG A 116 -3.31 -11.95 -3.71
N VAL A 117 -2.38 -11.19 -3.16
CA VAL A 117 -1.24 -10.67 -3.93
C VAL A 117 -0.20 -11.78 -4.10
N ILE A 118 0.21 -12.01 -5.35
CA ILE A 118 1.28 -12.95 -5.72
C ILE A 118 2.34 -12.17 -6.50
N ALA A 119 3.61 -12.47 -6.24
CA ALA A 119 4.72 -11.97 -7.03
C ALA A 119 5.43 -13.14 -7.72
N ILE A 120 5.61 -13.02 -9.03
CA ILE A 120 6.49 -13.90 -9.83
C ILE A 120 7.84 -13.19 -9.91
N LEU A 121 8.87 -13.81 -9.36
CA LEU A 121 10.23 -13.25 -9.39
C LEU A 121 10.82 -13.40 -10.81
N PRO A 122 11.65 -12.46 -11.25
CA PRO A 122 12.36 -12.62 -12.52
C PRO A 122 13.25 -13.86 -12.44
N SER A 123 13.44 -14.53 -13.58
CA SER A 123 14.45 -15.58 -13.71
C SER A 123 15.79 -15.03 -13.21
N ARG A 124 16.50 -15.80 -12.38
CA ARG A 124 17.89 -15.44 -12.06
C ARG A 124 18.67 -15.37 -13.38
N PRO A 125 19.55 -14.36 -13.55
CA PRO A 125 20.48 -14.38 -14.67
C PRO A 125 21.32 -15.66 -14.67
#